data_AF-A0A4R4BHC6-F1
#
_entry.id   AF-A0A4R4BHC6-F1
#
_cell.length_a   1.000
_cell.length_b   1.000
_cell.length_c   1.000
_cell.angle_alpha   90.00
_cell.angle_beta   90.00
_cell.angle_gamma   90.00
#
_symmetry.space_group_name_H-M   'P 1'
#
loop_
_entity.id
_entity.type
_entity.pdbx_description
1 polymer ?
#
loop_
_entity_poly.entity_id
_entity_poly.type
_entity_poly.pdbx_seq_one_letter_code
_entity_poly.pdbx_strand_id
1 'polypeptide(L)'
;MNKEIALSSVYSYFIEDLRLNIGFADKVMSCEKVNKENAQLLELNEGEPALLIENTVCLVNGTIFELSQSMFHYEKTKLLNRINFK
;
A
#
# COMPACT_ATOMS: atom_id res chain seq x y z
N MET A 1 -6.82 2.54 17.03
CA MET A 1 -5.41 2.79 16.67
C MET A 1 -4.97 4.09 17.35
N ASN A 2 -3.78 4.15 17.94
CA ASN A 2 -3.26 5.36 18.57
C ASN A 2 -2.10 5.95 17.74
N LYS A 3 -1.65 7.16 18.10
CA LYS A 3 -0.60 7.87 17.35
C LYS A 3 0.74 7.14 17.35
N GLU A 4 1.09 6.47 18.45
CA GLU A 4 2.36 5.75 18.60
C GLU A 4 2.46 4.58 17.62
N ILE A 5 1.38 3.79 17.52
CA ILE A 5 1.26 2.68 16.55
C ILE A 5 1.31 3.21 15.11
N ALA A 6 0.66 4.33 14.82
CA ALA A 6 0.64 4.91 13.48
C ALA A 6 1.99 5.51 13.05
N LEU A 7 2.82 5.93 14.02
CA LEU A 7 4.18 6.43 13.77
C LEU A 7 5.21 5.30 13.66
N SER A 8 4.86 4.09 14.10
CA SER A 8 5.65 2.88 13.90
C SER A 8 5.09 2.06 12.73
N SER A 9 5.54 0.81 12.59
CA SER A 9 5.01 -0.11 11.59
C SER A 9 3.64 -0.62 12.05
N VAL A 10 2.58 -0.13 11.42
CA VAL A 10 1.21 -0.61 11.64
C VAL A 10 1.11 -2.14 11.41
N TYR A 11 1.87 -2.68 10.47
CA TYR A 11 1.94 -4.12 10.22
C TYR A 11 2.59 -4.90 11.38
N SER A 12 3.62 -4.34 12.01
CA SER A 12 4.23 -4.97 13.19
C SER A 12 3.22 -5.08 14.32
N TYR A 13 2.42 -4.04 14.56
CA TYR A 13 1.32 -4.11 15.52
C TYR A 13 0.31 -5.23 15.17
N PHE A 14 -0.08 -5.37 13.90
CA PHE A 14 -1.00 -6.42 13.48
C PHE A 14 -0.45 -7.84 13.65
N ILE A 15 0.81 -8.06 13.29
CA ILE A 15 1.42 -9.39 13.28
C ILE A 15 1.89 -9.79 14.68
N GLU A 16 2.58 -8.87 15.37
CA GLU A 16 3.30 -9.18 16.61
C GLU A 16 2.40 -9.01 17.84
N ASP A 17 1.68 -7.88 17.92
CA ASP A 17 0.87 -7.56 19.09
C ASP A 17 -0.52 -8.22 19.02
N LEU A 18 -1.19 -8.12 17.86
CA LEU A 18 -2.51 -8.74 17.65
C LEU A 18 -2.45 -10.20 17.20
N ARG A 19 -1.24 -10.72 16.92
CA ARG A 19 -1.03 -12.12 16.50
C ARG A 19 -1.85 -12.52 15.27
N LEU A 20 -2.09 -11.59 14.34
CA LEU A 20 -2.79 -11.88 13.10
C LEU A 20 -1.91 -12.70 12.17
N ASN A 21 -2.47 -13.81 11.67
CA ASN A 21 -1.80 -14.68 10.71
C ASN A 21 -2.20 -14.27 9.29
N ILE A 22 -1.37 -13.46 8.64
CA ILE A 22 -1.56 -13.04 7.25
C ILE A 22 -1.36 -14.24 6.33
N GLY A 23 -2.30 -14.46 5.41
CA GLY A 23 -2.27 -15.53 4.42
C GLY A 23 -1.71 -15.05 3.09
N PHE A 24 -2.44 -14.18 2.40
CA PHE A 24 -2.06 -13.67 1.08
C PHE A 24 -2.52 -12.23 0.87
N ALA A 25 -1.94 -11.57 -0.14
CA ALA A 25 -2.31 -10.22 -0.53
C ALA A 25 -2.45 -10.14 -2.05
N ASP A 26 -3.56 -9.60 -2.51
CA ASP A 26 -3.74 -9.21 -3.90
C ASP A 26 -3.33 -7.74 -4.05
N LYS A 27 -2.50 -7.45 -5.07
CA LYS A 27 -2.03 -6.10 -5.37
C LYS A 27 -2.42 -5.73 -6.80
N VAL A 28 -3.23 -4.68 -6.95
CA VAL A 28 -3.56 -4.09 -8.25
C VAL A 28 -2.73 -2.82 -8.41
N MET A 29 -1.99 -2.71 -9.51
CA MET A 29 -1.09 -1.58 -9.78
C MET A 29 -1.53 -0.86 -11.05
N SER A 30 -1.77 0.44 -10.97
CA SER A 30 -2.14 1.29 -12.11
C SER A 30 -1.37 2.61 -12.10
N CYS A 31 -1.38 3.31 -13.23
CA CYS A 31 -0.87 4.68 -13.33
C CYS A 31 -2.06 5.62 -13.49
N GLU A 32 -2.18 6.59 -12.59
CA GLU A 32 -3.28 7.55 -12.57
C GLU A 32 -2.75 8.99 -12.69
N LYS A 33 -3.60 9.91 -13.14
CA LYS A 33 -3.31 11.34 -13.05
C LYS A 33 -3.63 11.84 -11.64
N VAL A 34 -2.73 12.58 -11.02
CA VAL A 34 -2.99 13.14 -9.68
C VAL A 34 -4.00 14.28 -9.75
N ASN A 35 -4.95 14.28 -8.81
CA ASN A 35 -5.82 15.43 -8.57
C ASN A 35 -5.08 16.50 -7.75
N LYS A 36 -5.69 17.66 -7.57
CA LYS A 36 -5.10 18.77 -6.80
C LYS A 36 -4.62 18.42 -5.38
N GLU A 37 -5.38 17.60 -4.65
CA GLU A 37 -5.05 17.23 -3.26
C GLU A 37 -3.82 16.31 -3.22
N ASN A 38 -3.83 15.25 -4.01
CA ASN A 38 -2.71 14.30 -4.09
C ASN A 38 -1.45 14.96 -4.70
N ALA A 39 -1.62 15.88 -5.64
CA ALA A 39 -0.54 16.69 -6.18
C ALA A 39 0.19 17.47 -5.08
N GLN A 40 -0.54 18.10 -4.15
CA GLN A 40 0.04 18.81 -3.02
C GLN A 40 0.80 17.87 -2.07
N LEU A 41 0.22 16.72 -1.73
CA LEU A 41 0.84 15.74 -0.83
C LEU A 41 2.09 15.09 -1.42
N LEU A 42 2.11 14.88 -2.73
CA LEU A 42 3.21 14.23 -3.45
C LEU A 42 4.24 15.23 -3.99
N GLU A 43 4.01 16.54 -3.83
CA GLU A 43 4.84 17.60 -4.42
C GLU A 43 4.93 17.50 -5.96
N LEU A 44 3.80 17.22 -6.60
CA LEU A 44 3.60 17.14 -8.04
C LEU A 44 2.68 18.27 -8.52
N ASN A 45 2.62 18.48 -9.84
CA ASN A 45 1.59 19.29 -10.47
C ASN A 45 0.32 18.46 -10.71
N GLU A 46 -0.84 19.11 -10.63
CA GLU A 46 -2.12 18.46 -10.96
C GLU A 46 -2.09 17.94 -12.41
N GLY A 47 -2.55 16.69 -12.59
CA GLY A 47 -2.56 16.00 -13.88
C GLY A 47 -1.29 15.22 -14.22
N GLU A 48 -0.22 15.32 -13.43
CA GLU A 48 0.98 14.50 -13.57
C GLU A 48 0.71 13.04 -13.17
N PRO A 49 1.47 12.06 -13.71
CA PRO A 49 1.25 10.66 -13.40
C PRO A 49 1.69 10.33 -11.97
N ALA A 50 1.01 9.38 -11.34
CA ALA A 50 1.45 8.71 -10.13
C ALA A 50 1.15 7.22 -10.23
N LEU A 51 1.92 6.42 -9.51
CA LEU A 51 1.67 4.98 -9.38
C LEU A 51 0.66 4.77 -8.23
N LEU A 52 -0.46 4.15 -8.53
CA LEU A 52 -1.45 3.72 -7.54
C LEU A 52 -1.29 2.22 -7.31
N ILE A 53 -1.23 1.82 -6.03
CA ILE A 53 -1.23 0.43 -5.62
C ILE A 53 -2.40 0.22 -4.67
N GLU A 54 -3.29 -0.68 -5.03
CA GLU A 54 -4.42 -1.11 -4.21
C GLU A 54 -4.13 -2.49 -3.65
N ASN A 55 -4.24 -2.66 -2.33
CA ASN A 55 -4.03 -3.94 -1.67
C ASN A 55 -5.33 -4.46 -1.06
N THR A 56 -5.57 -5.75 -1.26
CA THR A 56 -6.52 -6.53 -0.46
C THR A 56 -5.73 -7.60 0.26
N VAL A 57 -5.73 -7.57 1.59
CA VAL A 57 -4.93 -8.50 2.40
C VAL A 57 -5.84 -9.40 3.23
N CYS A 58 -5.61 -10.69 3.10
CA CYS A 58 -6.41 -11.75 3.71
C CYS A 58 -5.62 -12.48 4.79
N LEU A 59 -6.28 -12.82 5.89
CA LEU A 59 -5.77 -13.76 6.88
C LEU A 59 -5.78 -15.19 6.33
N VAL A 60 -5.08 -16.11 7.00
CA VAL A 60 -5.03 -17.54 6.63
C VAL A 60 -6.40 -18.22 6.56
N ASN A 61 -7.40 -17.69 7.26
CA ASN A 61 -8.78 -18.19 7.23
C ASN A 61 -9.62 -17.59 6.08
N GLY A 62 -9.02 -16.78 5.20
CA GLY A 62 -9.70 -16.12 4.08
C GLY A 62 -10.41 -14.80 4.42
N THR A 63 -10.39 -14.36 5.69
CA THR A 63 -10.99 -13.07 6.07
C THR A 63 -10.15 -11.91 5.55
N ILE A 64 -10.76 -10.98 4.82
CA ILE A 64 -10.13 -9.71 4.45
C ILE A 64 -9.94 -8.89 5.73
N PHE A 65 -8.69 -8.55 6.08
CA PHE A 65 -8.41 -7.70 7.24
C PHE A 65 -7.98 -6.29 6.85
N GLU A 66 -7.44 -6.11 5.64
CA GLU A 66 -6.99 -4.81 5.14
C GLU A 66 -7.45 -4.59 3.72
N LEU A 67 -7.99 -3.39 3.49
CA LEU A 67 -8.12 -2.77 2.19
C LEU A 67 -7.35 -1.45 2.24
N SER A 68 -6.40 -1.25 1.34
CA SER A 68 -5.59 -0.03 1.29
C SER A 68 -5.35 0.46 -0.12
N GLN A 69 -5.20 1.77 -0.26
CA GLN A 69 -4.74 2.44 -1.47
C GLN A 69 -3.50 3.26 -1.12
N SER A 70 -2.46 3.15 -1.92
CA SER A 70 -1.21 3.89 -1.75
C SER A 70 -0.81 4.50 -3.08
N MET A 71 -0.68 5.82 -3.10
CA MET A 71 -0.27 6.57 -4.28
C MET A 71 1.18 7.05 -4.10
N PHE A 72 1.98 6.84 -5.14
CA PHE A 72 3.41 7.07 -5.11
C PHE A 72 3.85 8.03 -6.20
N HIS A 73 4.78 8.92 -5.86
CA HIS A 73 5.42 9.80 -6.83
C HIS A 73 6.17 8.98 -7.88
N TYR A 74 5.85 9.20 -9.16
CA TYR A 74 6.29 8.36 -10.27
C TYR A 74 7.82 8.36 -10.48
N GLU A 75 8.49 9.50 -10.29
CA GLU A 75 9.97 9.58 -10.42
C GLU A 75 10.74 9.02 -9.22
N LYS A 76 10.14 9.03 -8.03
CA LYS A 76 10.82 8.67 -6.77
C LYS A 76 10.63 7.20 -6.39
N THR A 77 9.82 6.45 -7.13
CA THR A 77 9.38 5.11 -6.75
C THR A 77 9.89 4.05 -7.72
N LYS A 78 10.38 2.93 -7.18
CA LYS A 78 10.77 1.75 -7.95
C LYS A 78 10.19 0.51 -7.29
N LEU A 79 9.57 -0.35 -8.10
CA LEU A 79 9.06 -1.64 -7.66
C LEU A 79 9.95 -2.77 -8.21
N LEU A 80 10.30 -3.71 -7.33
CA LEU A 80 10.92 -4.96 -7.72
C LEU A 80 9.85 -6.06 -7.73
N ASN A 81 9.56 -6.62 -8.91
CA ASN A 81 8.77 -7.83 -9.03
C ASN A 81 9.67 -9.00 -9.44
N ARG A 82 9.90 -9.94 -8.53
CA ARG A 82 10.70 -11.14 -8.81
C ARG A 82 9.80 -12.28 -9.25
N ILE A 83 9.88 -12.64 -10.52
CA ILE A 83 9.17 -13.77 -11.10
C ILE A 83 10.15 -14.95 -11.20
N ASN A 84 9.76 -16.10 -10.65
CA ASN A 84 10.50 -17.36 -10.82
C ASN A 84 9.70 -18.27 -11.74
N PHE A 85 10.33 -18.72 -12.82
CA PHE A 85 9.80 -19.75 -13.71
C PHE A 85 10.53 -21.04 -13.34
N LYS A 86 9.86 -21.95 -12.64
CA LYS A 86 10.39 -23.33 -12.58
C LYS A 86 10.32 -23.96 -13.96
#